data_AF-A0A4S3MDC2-F1
#
_entry.id   AF-A0A4S3MDC2-F1
#
_cell.length_a   1.000
_cell.length_b   1.000
_cell.length_c   1.000
_cell.angle_alpha   90.00
_cell.angle_beta   90.00
_cell.angle_gamma   90.00
#
_symmetry.space_group_name_H-M   'P 1'
#
loop_
_entity.id
_entity.type
_entity.pdbx_description
1 polymer ?
#
loop_
_entity_poly.entity_id
_entity_poly.type
_entity_poly.pdbx_seq_one_letter_code
_entity_poly.pdbx_strand_id
1 'polypeptide(L)'
;MAEKALILGASGRFGRNVADAFQAAGWTRRRFDRRTDRLEDAAQGADVIVAGWNPKYQDWAAQVPGQQAQIRRVALANDATVIFPGNVYVFGPDSPMPWGAKSPHLATNPLGMIRRKAEDALRDEGVKTIVLRAGDFLDTEPSGNWFDMMMAKTLPKGRLTYPGRTDAVHAWAYLPDLARAAVALAQKRDSLARFEDVAFPGYTLTGTQMAQALAPVMERPVMARQMSWLPLHLARPFMPMAKHLFEMRYLWNLPHQLSSERFDALLPDFQHTPLQEALSRATAHLPR
;
A
#
# COMPACT_ATOMS: atom_id res chain seq x y z
N MET A 1 22.36 19.28 -9.08
CA MET A 1 22.57 18.47 -7.86
C MET A 1 21.60 17.31 -7.92
N ALA A 2 21.96 16.12 -7.43
CA ALA A 2 21.02 14.99 -7.39
C ALA A 2 19.94 15.25 -6.34
N GLU A 3 18.67 15.04 -6.71
CA GLU A 3 17.52 15.23 -5.82
C GLU A 3 17.59 14.26 -4.62
N LYS A 4 17.08 14.70 -3.47
CA LYS A 4 17.19 14.01 -2.19
C LYS A 4 15.83 13.49 -1.71
N ALA A 5 15.77 12.19 -1.45
CA ALA A 5 14.60 11.53 -0.88
C ALA A 5 14.86 11.02 0.54
N LEU A 6 14.08 11.49 1.51
CA LEU A 6 14.04 10.95 2.87
C LEU A 6 12.99 9.85 2.97
N ILE A 7 13.42 8.63 3.30
CA ILE A 7 12.53 7.45 3.39
C ILE A 7 12.24 7.15 4.86
N LEU A 8 11.01 7.45 5.29
CA LEU A 8 10.51 7.08 6.60
C LEU A 8 9.99 5.64 6.55
N GLY A 9 10.49 4.76 7.42
CA GLY A 9 10.04 3.36 7.45
C GLY A 9 10.66 2.49 6.35
N ALA A 10 11.94 2.73 6.03
CA ALA A 10 12.69 1.99 5.01
C ALA A 10 12.82 0.47 5.29
N SER A 11 12.56 0.01 6.52
CA SER A 11 12.49 -1.42 6.87
C SER A 11 11.13 -2.06 6.62
N GLY A 12 10.10 -1.27 6.32
CA GLY A 12 8.78 -1.75 5.93
C GLY A 12 8.72 -2.10 4.44
N ARG A 13 7.75 -2.94 4.06
CA ARG A 13 7.59 -3.44 2.68
C ARG A 13 7.54 -2.35 1.61
N PHE A 14 6.75 -1.30 1.83
CA PHE A 14 6.66 -0.17 0.90
C PHE A 14 7.94 0.66 0.92
N GLY A 15 8.42 1.04 2.12
CA GLY A 15 9.61 1.88 2.28
C GLY A 15 10.88 1.26 1.69
N ARG A 16 11.06 -0.06 1.82
CA ARG A 16 12.19 -0.79 1.21
C ARG A 16 12.15 -0.69 -0.32
N ASN A 17 11.03 -1.11 -0.92
CA ASN A 17 10.84 -1.07 -2.38
C ASN A 17 11.03 0.36 -2.93
N VAL A 18 10.48 1.37 -2.25
CA VAL A 18 10.65 2.77 -2.64
C VAL A 18 12.10 3.23 -2.48
N ALA A 19 12.78 2.89 -1.38
CA ALA A 19 14.19 3.23 -1.21
C ALA A 19 15.07 2.66 -2.33
N ASP A 20 14.77 1.45 -2.79
CA ASP A 20 15.51 0.79 -3.87
C ASP A 20 15.18 1.42 -5.23
N ALA A 21 13.91 1.74 -5.51
CA ALA A 21 13.51 2.44 -6.71
C ALA A 21 14.12 3.85 -6.83
N PHE A 22 14.14 4.63 -5.74
CA PHE A 22 14.76 5.96 -5.73
C PHE A 22 16.27 5.88 -5.98
N GLN A 23 16.97 4.91 -5.38
CA GLN A 23 18.39 4.70 -5.67
C GLN A 23 18.62 4.33 -7.15
N ALA A 24 17.81 3.42 -7.69
CA ALA A 24 17.92 3.00 -9.09
C ALA A 24 17.70 4.17 -10.07
N ALA A 25 16.88 5.15 -9.68
CA ALA A 25 16.64 6.37 -10.44
C ALA A 25 17.68 7.49 -10.20
N GLY A 26 18.77 7.21 -9.48
CA GLY A 26 19.87 8.17 -9.25
C GLY A 26 19.62 9.22 -8.16
N TRP A 27 18.58 9.06 -7.35
CA TRP A 27 18.32 9.97 -6.23
C TRP A 27 19.28 9.72 -5.07
N THR A 28 19.64 10.81 -4.38
CA THR A 28 20.31 10.71 -3.08
C THR A 28 19.28 10.30 -2.04
N ARG A 29 19.24 9.01 -1.68
CA ARG A 29 18.33 8.53 -0.64
C ARG A 29 18.93 8.63 0.76
N ARG A 30 18.12 9.04 1.74
CA ARG A 30 18.40 8.88 3.17
C ARG A 30 17.34 7.97 3.78
N ARG A 31 17.75 6.86 4.40
CA ARG A 31 16.84 6.01 5.19
C ARG A 31 16.80 6.56 6.61
N PHE A 32 15.61 6.85 7.13
CA PHE A 32 15.45 7.37 8.49
C PHE A 32 15.44 6.24 9.52
N ASP A 33 16.29 6.33 10.53
CA ASP A 33 16.29 5.44 11.69
C ASP A 33 15.71 6.13 12.93
N ARG A 34 14.54 5.67 13.38
CA ARG A 34 13.84 6.20 14.57
C ARG A 34 14.62 6.06 15.87
N ARG A 35 15.64 5.20 15.94
CA ARG A 35 16.45 5.01 17.16
C ARG A 35 17.56 6.06 17.29
N THR A 36 18.06 6.58 16.18
CA THR A 36 19.30 7.37 16.15
C THR A 36 19.14 8.73 15.48
N ASP A 37 18.21 8.86 14.54
CA ASP A 37 17.97 10.12 13.84
C ASP A 37 16.94 11.00 14.57
N ARG A 38 17.11 12.31 14.41
CA ARG A 38 16.08 13.31 14.66
C ARG A 38 15.43 13.70 13.33
N LEU A 39 14.09 13.71 13.28
CA LEU A 39 13.36 13.89 12.03
C LEU A 39 13.62 15.27 11.40
N GLU A 40 13.73 16.30 12.23
CA GLU A 40 14.00 17.67 11.81
C GLU A 40 15.34 17.76 11.06
N ASP A 41 16.39 17.20 11.65
CA ASP A 41 17.73 17.18 11.06
C ASP A 41 17.78 16.28 9.82
N ALA A 42 16.99 15.21 9.80
CA ALA A 42 16.93 14.29 8.68
C ALA A 42 16.23 14.87 7.45
N ALA A 43 15.20 15.68 7.67
CA ALA A 43 14.40 16.31 6.63
C ALA A 43 15.06 17.52 5.97
N GLN A 44 16.12 18.08 6.58
CA GLN A 44 16.82 19.24 6.02
C GLN A 44 17.30 18.98 4.59
N GLY A 45 16.83 19.83 3.68
CA GLY A 45 17.16 19.79 2.25
C GLY A 45 16.64 18.55 1.51
N ALA A 46 15.65 17.83 2.06
CA ALA A 46 14.96 16.78 1.34
C ALA A 46 13.96 17.38 0.34
N ASP A 47 14.04 16.98 -0.92
CA ASP A 47 13.05 17.36 -1.94
C ASP A 47 11.75 16.56 -1.75
N VAL A 48 11.90 15.30 -1.34
CA VAL A 48 10.80 14.35 -1.16
C VAL A 48 10.92 13.62 0.18
N ILE A 49 9.81 13.48 0.90
CA ILE A 49 9.68 12.67 2.11
C ILE A 49 8.69 11.53 1.83
N VAL A 50 9.15 10.29 1.86
CA VAL A 50 8.30 9.11 1.71
C VAL A 50 7.80 8.69 3.09
N ALA A 51 6.51 8.88 3.35
CA ALA A 51 5.86 8.63 4.64
C ALA A 51 5.50 7.16 4.87
N GLY A 52 6.50 6.27 4.83
CA GLY A 52 6.31 4.81 4.97
C GLY A 52 6.20 4.29 6.40
N TRP A 53 6.09 5.16 7.41
CA TRP A 53 5.80 4.71 8.78
C TRP A 53 4.39 4.13 8.86
N ASN A 54 4.31 2.87 9.31
CA ASN A 54 3.04 2.18 9.48
C ASN A 54 3.13 1.30 10.73
N PRO A 55 2.64 1.79 11.90
CA PRO A 55 2.57 0.98 13.12
C PRO A 55 1.71 -0.28 12.92
N LYS A 56 1.74 -1.20 13.90
CA LYS A 56 0.81 -2.34 13.90
C LYS A 56 -0.62 -1.82 14.07
N TYR A 57 -1.62 -2.48 13.50
CA TYR A 57 -3.01 -1.99 13.52
C TYR A 57 -3.52 -1.62 14.92
N GLN A 58 -3.17 -2.42 15.93
CA GLN A 58 -3.54 -2.17 17.32
C GLN A 58 -2.99 -0.87 17.92
N ASP A 59 -1.92 -0.33 17.33
CA ASP A 59 -1.23 0.86 17.78
C ASP A 59 -1.61 2.10 16.95
N TRP A 60 -2.42 1.95 15.89
CA TRP A 60 -2.70 3.05 14.96
C TRP A 60 -3.33 4.26 15.65
N ALA A 61 -4.35 4.02 16.49
CA ALA A 61 -5.04 5.08 17.20
C ALA A 61 -4.11 5.89 18.11
N ALA A 62 -3.09 5.23 18.69
CA ALA A 62 -2.13 5.86 19.59
C ALA A 62 -0.98 6.55 18.85
N GLN A 63 -0.48 5.97 17.75
CA GLN A 63 0.78 6.39 17.13
C GLN A 63 0.62 7.20 15.84
N VAL A 64 -0.38 6.90 15.00
CA VAL A 64 -0.51 7.53 13.67
C VAL A 64 -0.71 9.05 13.78
N PRO A 65 -1.58 9.59 14.65
CA PRO A 65 -1.78 11.04 14.73
C PRO A 65 -0.48 11.81 15.02
N GLY A 66 0.31 11.35 16.00
CA GLY A 66 1.58 11.97 16.36
C GLY A 66 2.64 11.86 15.26
N GLN A 67 2.74 10.68 14.63
CA GLN A 67 3.64 10.47 13.49
C GLN A 67 3.28 11.36 12.31
N GLN A 68 2.00 11.49 11.98
CA GLN A 68 1.54 12.37 10.91
C GLN A 68 1.83 13.83 11.22
N ALA A 69 1.58 14.30 12.45
CA ALA A 69 1.91 15.67 12.85
C ALA A 69 3.42 15.97 12.71
N GLN A 70 4.28 15.02 13.06
CA GLN A 70 5.73 15.16 12.87
C GLN A 70 6.10 15.27 11.39
N ILE A 71 5.53 14.42 10.53
CA ILE A 71 5.78 14.42 9.08
C ILE A 71 5.32 15.75 8.46
N ARG A 72 4.10 16.20 8.74
CA ARG A 72 3.57 17.46 8.21
C ARG A 72 4.43 18.65 8.62
N ARG A 73 4.82 18.73 9.89
CA ARG A 73 5.68 19.80 10.40
C ARG A 73 7.01 19.87 9.65
N VAL A 74 7.71 18.75 9.48
CA VAL A 74 9.01 18.77 8.78
C VAL A 74 8.86 18.97 7.27
N ALA A 75 7.77 18.50 6.67
CA ALA A 75 7.48 18.74 5.26
C ALA A 75 7.23 20.24 5.00
N LEU A 76 6.40 20.89 5.81
CA LEU A 76 6.13 22.33 5.72
C LEU A 76 7.39 23.17 5.95
N ALA A 77 8.20 22.81 6.96
CA ALA A 77 9.43 23.54 7.28
C ALA A 77 10.49 23.49 6.16
N ASN A 78 10.45 22.47 5.31
CA ASN A 78 11.40 22.29 4.21
C ASN A 78 10.77 22.48 2.82
N ASP A 79 9.49 22.83 2.75
CA ASP A 79 8.69 22.86 1.51
C ASP A 79 8.81 21.57 0.66
N ALA A 80 9.01 20.43 1.35
CA ALA A 80 9.27 19.13 0.77
C ALA A 80 7.97 18.43 0.35
N THR A 81 8.01 17.69 -0.75
CA THR A 81 6.86 16.90 -1.19
C THR A 81 6.75 15.60 -0.41
N VAL A 82 5.59 15.33 0.19
CA VAL A 82 5.30 14.09 0.90
C VAL A 82 4.69 13.08 -0.08
N ILE A 83 5.33 11.92 -0.23
CA ILE A 83 4.69 10.74 -0.83
C ILE A 83 4.04 9.97 0.31
N PHE A 84 2.70 10.00 0.34
CA PHE A 84 1.91 9.31 1.34
C PHE A 84 1.37 7.99 0.76
N PRO A 85 1.69 6.83 1.36
CA PRO A 85 1.11 5.56 0.93
C PRO A 85 -0.37 5.51 1.34
N GLY A 86 -1.24 5.83 0.39
CA GLY A 86 -2.69 5.75 0.52
C GLY A 86 -3.18 4.31 0.45
N ASN A 87 -4.26 4.00 1.15
CA ASN A 87 -4.93 2.71 1.06
C ASN A 87 -6.43 2.89 0.82
N VAL A 88 -7.12 1.82 0.47
CA VAL A 88 -8.56 1.87 0.18
C VAL A 88 -9.45 2.06 1.41
N TYR A 89 -8.88 2.20 2.62
CA TYR A 89 -9.66 2.15 3.87
C TYR A 89 -10.49 3.41 4.09
N VAL A 90 -10.23 4.47 3.33
CA VAL A 90 -10.96 5.74 3.40
C VAL A 90 -12.34 5.69 2.76
N PHE A 91 -12.56 4.79 1.80
CA PHE A 91 -13.77 4.80 0.97
C PHE A 91 -14.98 4.24 1.70
N GLY A 92 -14.85 3.13 2.41
CA GLY A 92 -16.00 2.45 3.03
C GLY A 92 -16.89 1.72 2.00
N PRO A 93 -17.87 0.91 2.46
CA PRO A 93 -18.65 0.01 1.60
C PRO A 93 -19.60 0.72 0.64
N ASP A 94 -20.06 1.93 0.98
CA ASP A 94 -21.07 2.67 0.21
C ASP A 94 -20.46 3.64 -0.81
N SER A 95 -19.13 3.69 -0.91
CA SER A 95 -18.47 4.60 -1.84
C SER A 95 -18.51 4.06 -3.27
N PRO A 96 -18.97 4.85 -4.25
CA PRO A 96 -19.17 4.39 -5.63
C PRO A 96 -17.85 3.99 -6.31
N MET A 97 -17.93 2.89 -7.05
CA MET A 97 -16.83 2.33 -7.83
C MET A 97 -16.80 2.88 -9.27
N PRO A 98 -15.64 2.87 -9.95
CA PRO A 98 -14.31 2.55 -9.41
C PRO A 98 -13.82 3.62 -8.43
N TRP A 99 -13.02 3.22 -7.44
CA TRP A 99 -12.45 4.16 -6.48
C TRP A 99 -11.31 4.96 -7.09
N GLY A 100 -11.38 6.28 -7.01
CA GLY A 100 -10.34 7.19 -7.49
C GLY A 100 -10.34 8.51 -6.73
N ALA A 101 -9.61 9.49 -7.25
CA ALA A 101 -9.40 10.79 -6.58
C ALA A 101 -10.69 11.57 -6.27
N LYS A 102 -11.77 11.32 -7.02
CA LYS A 102 -13.09 11.97 -6.86
C LYS A 102 -14.08 11.13 -6.02
N SER A 103 -13.71 9.91 -5.65
CA SER A 103 -14.60 9.04 -4.89
C SER A 103 -14.70 9.54 -3.45
N PRO A 104 -15.91 9.60 -2.87
CA PRO A 104 -16.09 10.11 -1.52
C PRO A 104 -15.46 9.16 -0.50
N HIS A 105 -14.76 9.73 0.47
CA HIS A 105 -14.24 9.01 1.63
C HIS A 105 -15.37 8.81 2.66
N LEU A 106 -16.07 7.67 2.60
CA LEU A 106 -17.25 7.38 3.45
C LEU A 106 -16.95 6.41 4.61
N ALA A 107 -15.70 5.97 4.80
CA ALA A 107 -15.39 5.04 5.87
C ALA A 107 -15.69 5.61 7.25
N THR A 108 -16.43 4.85 8.06
CA THR A 108 -16.82 5.17 9.44
C THR A 108 -16.17 4.24 10.47
N ASN A 109 -15.49 3.19 10.03
CA ASN A 109 -14.75 2.29 10.91
C ASN A 109 -13.47 2.95 11.46
N PRO A 110 -12.99 2.59 12.67
CA PRO A 110 -11.86 3.24 13.33
C PRO A 110 -10.60 3.44 12.47
N LEU A 111 -10.11 2.40 11.78
CA LEU A 111 -8.91 2.47 10.94
C LEU A 111 -9.14 3.35 9.70
N GLY A 112 -10.33 3.29 9.11
CA GLY A 112 -10.73 4.16 8.00
C GLY A 112 -10.76 5.62 8.41
N MET A 113 -11.36 5.94 9.58
CA MET A 113 -11.38 7.30 10.13
C MET A 113 -9.98 7.84 10.44
N ILE A 114 -9.07 7.00 10.95
CA ILE A 114 -7.67 7.41 11.18
C ILE A 114 -7.00 7.82 9.86
N ARG A 115 -7.24 7.05 8.79
CA ARG A 115 -6.67 7.36 7.46
C ARG A 115 -7.29 8.61 6.85
N ARG A 116 -8.61 8.77 6.93
CA ARG A 116 -9.31 10.00 6.52
C ARG A 116 -8.72 11.23 7.20
N LYS A 117 -8.65 11.22 8.53
CA LYS A 117 -8.07 12.34 9.32
C LYS A 117 -6.61 12.64 8.97
N ALA A 118 -5.81 11.61 8.68
CA ALA A 118 -4.42 11.81 8.26
C ALA A 118 -4.32 12.50 6.90
N GLU A 119 -5.11 12.06 5.93
CA GLU A 119 -5.16 12.64 4.57
C GLU A 119 -5.78 14.04 4.58
N ASP A 120 -6.85 14.27 5.34
CA ASP A 120 -7.48 15.58 5.52
C ASP A 120 -6.48 16.57 6.13
N ALA A 121 -5.73 16.18 7.17
CA ALA A 121 -4.73 17.06 7.78
C ALA A 121 -3.57 17.42 6.82
N LEU A 122 -3.14 16.50 5.95
CA LEU A 122 -2.15 16.79 4.91
C LEU A 122 -2.67 17.83 3.92
N ARG A 123 -3.94 17.71 3.52
CA ARG A 123 -4.62 18.63 2.59
C ARG A 123 -4.83 20.00 3.22
N ASP A 124 -5.45 20.04 4.39
CA ASP A 124 -5.92 21.26 5.05
C ASP A 124 -4.76 22.15 5.53
N GLU A 125 -3.65 21.53 5.96
CA GLU A 125 -2.43 22.27 6.33
C GLU A 125 -1.59 22.68 5.10
N GLY A 126 -2.02 22.32 3.88
CA GLY A 126 -1.34 22.71 2.64
C GLY A 126 0.02 22.03 2.48
N VAL A 127 0.19 20.78 2.91
CA VAL A 127 1.42 20.03 2.65
C VAL A 127 1.45 19.62 1.19
N LYS A 128 2.57 19.86 0.48
CA LYS A 128 2.77 19.30 -0.87
C LYS A 128 2.72 17.77 -0.77
N THR A 129 1.66 17.15 -1.27
CA THR A 129 1.37 15.74 -1.00
C THR A 129 0.97 15.01 -2.27
N ILE A 130 1.61 13.87 -2.51
CA ILE A 130 1.20 12.87 -3.48
C ILE A 130 0.69 11.67 -2.67
N VAL A 131 -0.62 11.50 -2.60
CA VAL A 131 -1.23 10.28 -2.06
C VAL A 131 -1.17 9.23 -3.15
N LEU A 132 -0.25 8.27 -3.01
CA LEU A 132 -0.18 7.12 -3.91
C LEU A 132 -1.01 6.00 -3.32
N ARG A 133 -2.24 5.84 -3.81
CA ARG A 133 -3.23 4.92 -3.25
C ARG A 133 -3.20 3.57 -3.94
N ALA A 134 -3.14 2.50 -3.17
CA ALA A 134 -3.10 1.14 -3.68
C ALA A 134 -4.02 0.19 -2.89
N GLY A 135 -4.34 -0.94 -3.51
CA GLY A 135 -4.97 -2.09 -2.87
C GLY A 135 -3.97 -2.95 -2.07
N ASP A 136 -4.25 -4.24 -1.94
CA ASP A 136 -3.37 -5.18 -1.22
C ASP A 136 -2.08 -5.46 -2.00
N PHE A 137 -0.99 -5.74 -1.28
CA PHE A 137 0.33 -5.83 -1.88
C PHE A 137 0.73 -7.24 -2.30
N LEU A 138 1.38 -7.31 -3.46
CA LEU A 138 2.27 -8.40 -3.87
C LEU A 138 3.72 -7.89 -3.73
N ASP A 139 4.56 -8.64 -3.02
CA ASP A 139 5.96 -8.28 -2.76
C ASP A 139 6.88 -9.36 -3.32
N THR A 140 8.16 -9.06 -3.52
CA THR A 140 9.16 -10.03 -4.02
C THR A 140 9.77 -10.89 -2.91
N GLU A 141 9.46 -10.59 -1.65
CA GLU A 141 9.91 -11.33 -0.47
C GLU A 141 8.82 -11.38 0.61
N PRO A 142 8.85 -12.36 1.54
CA PRO A 142 7.92 -12.44 2.64
C PRO A 142 7.92 -11.14 3.46
N SER A 143 6.76 -10.48 3.53
CA SER A 143 6.65 -9.13 4.09
C SER A 143 5.67 -9.03 5.25
N GLY A 144 5.03 -10.16 5.61
CA GLY A 144 3.98 -10.19 6.61
C GLY A 144 2.64 -9.64 6.08
N ASN A 145 2.44 -9.62 4.76
CA ASN A 145 1.17 -9.17 4.16
C ASN A 145 0.21 -10.37 4.02
N TRP A 146 -1.06 -10.11 3.67
CA TRP A 146 -2.06 -11.18 3.56
C TRP A 146 -1.71 -12.25 2.53
N PHE A 147 -1.07 -11.85 1.42
CA PHE A 147 -0.65 -12.77 0.37
C PHE A 147 0.36 -13.79 0.90
N ASP A 148 1.49 -13.35 1.43
CA ASP A 148 2.55 -14.26 1.91
C ASP A 148 2.16 -14.99 3.20
N MET A 149 1.52 -14.30 4.16
CA MET A 149 1.22 -14.89 5.47
C MET A 149 0.02 -15.80 5.51
N MET A 150 -0.91 -15.72 4.56
CA MET A 150 -2.15 -16.50 4.62
C MET A 150 -2.47 -17.16 3.31
N MET A 151 -2.51 -16.40 2.21
CA MET A 151 -3.05 -16.88 0.94
C MET A 151 -2.14 -17.88 0.27
N ALA A 152 -0.86 -17.54 0.18
CA ALA A 152 0.13 -18.28 -0.58
C ALA A 152 0.67 -19.52 0.16
N LYS A 153 0.50 -19.60 1.49
CA LYS A 153 1.04 -20.68 2.35
C LYS A 153 0.65 -22.09 1.90
N THR A 154 -0.52 -22.26 1.30
CA THR A 154 -1.01 -23.56 0.86
C THR A 154 -0.86 -23.80 -0.63
N LEU A 155 -0.18 -22.91 -1.37
CA LEU A 155 0.09 -23.08 -2.80
C LEU A 155 0.90 -24.33 -3.12
N PRO A 156 1.90 -24.75 -2.29
CA PRO A 156 2.56 -26.04 -2.49
C PRO A 156 1.60 -27.24 -2.43
N LYS A 157 0.37 -27.06 -1.93
CA LYS A 157 -0.69 -28.08 -1.91
C LYS A 157 -1.78 -27.83 -2.96
N GLY A 158 -1.53 -26.96 -3.95
CA GLY A 158 -2.50 -26.63 -5.00
C GLY A 158 -3.69 -25.78 -4.52
N ARG A 159 -3.54 -25.05 -3.40
CA ARG A 159 -4.62 -24.26 -2.80
C ARG A 159 -4.20 -22.83 -2.50
N LEU A 160 -4.97 -21.86 -3.00
CA LEU A 160 -4.90 -20.46 -2.57
C LEU A 160 -5.94 -20.23 -1.47
N THR A 161 -5.51 -19.93 -0.24
CA THR A 161 -6.44 -19.70 0.89
C THR A 161 -6.92 -18.25 0.89
N TYR A 162 -8.08 -17.99 0.29
CA TYR A 162 -8.57 -16.63 0.05
C TYR A 162 -9.38 -16.08 1.26
N PRO A 163 -9.14 -14.87 1.77
CA PRO A 163 -9.76 -14.44 3.03
C PRO A 163 -11.26 -14.14 2.96
N GLY A 164 -11.86 -14.02 1.78
CA GLY A 164 -13.30 -13.77 1.61
C GLY A 164 -13.87 -14.48 0.41
N ARG A 165 -14.86 -13.83 -0.22
CA ARG A 165 -15.48 -14.26 -1.48
C ARG A 165 -14.42 -14.45 -2.57
N THR A 166 -14.36 -15.63 -3.17
CA THR A 166 -13.40 -15.94 -4.24
C THR A 166 -13.82 -15.39 -5.60
N ASP A 167 -15.07 -14.94 -5.73
CA ASP A 167 -15.70 -14.39 -6.93
C ASP A 167 -15.76 -12.86 -6.95
N ALA A 168 -15.43 -12.19 -5.83
CA ALA A 168 -15.38 -10.74 -5.74
C ALA A 168 -14.04 -10.21 -6.27
N VAL A 169 -14.07 -9.18 -7.12
CA VAL A 169 -12.86 -8.52 -7.60
C VAL A 169 -12.18 -7.74 -6.47
N HIS A 170 -10.85 -7.77 -6.45
CA HIS A 170 -10.03 -7.16 -5.41
C HIS A 170 -8.86 -6.43 -6.06
N ALA A 171 -8.52 -5.25 -5.54
CA ALA A 171 -7.42 -4.44 -6.06
C ALA A 171 -6.08 -4.90 -5.47
N TRP A 172 -5.10 -5.12 -6.32
CA TRP A 172 -3.76 -5.58 -5.98
C TRP A 172 -2.70 -4.64 -6.55
N ALA A 173 -1.61 -4.43 -5.81
CA ALA A 173 -0.47 -3.65 -6.28
C ALA A 173 0.82 -4.44 -6.08
N TYR A 174 1.57 -4.62 -7.18
CA TYR A 174 2.91 -5.15 -7.10
C TYR A 174 3.87 -4.07 -6.61
N LEU A 175 4.51 -4.31 -5.46
CA LEU A 175 5.28 -3.29 -4.75
C LEU A 175 6.43 -2.68 -5.56
N PRO A 176 7.18 -3.44 -6.38
CA PRO A 176 8.17 -2.85 -7.28
C PRO A 176 7.57 -1.87 -8.28
N ASP A 177 6.39 -2.17 -8.83
CA ASP A 177 5.71 -1.24 -9.75
C ASP A 177 5.20 -0.01 -9.01
N LEU A 178 4.59 -0.20 -7.84
CA LEU A 178 4.13 0.91 -7.01
C LEU A 178 5.28 1.84 -6.61
N ALA A 179 6.47 1.28 -6.34
CA ALA A 179 7.67 2.04 -6.05
C ALA A 179 8.21 2.80 -7.27
N ARG A 180 8.20 2.19 -8.47
CA ARG A 180 8.52 2.89 -9.72
C ARG A 180 7.55 4.05 -9.99
N ALA A 181 6.25 3.83 -9.74
CA ALA A 181 5.24 4.86 -9.83
C ALA A 181 5.50 6.01 -8.85
N ALA A 182 5.89 5.70 -7.60
CA ALA A 182 6.26 6.73 -6.62
C ALA A 182 7.41 7.61 -7.12
N VAL A 183 8.46 7.03 -7.71
CA VAL A 183 9.57 7.77 -8.31
C VAL A 183 9.10 8.64 -9.48
N ALA A 184 8.32 8.09 -10.40
CA ALA A 184 7.85 8.81 -11.57
C ALA A 184 6.95 10.00 -11.21
N LEU A 185 6.10 9.84 -10.19
CA LEU A 185 5.29 10.94 -9.64
C LEU A 185 6.16 11.97 -8.91
N ALA A 186 7.21 11.53 -8.18
CA ALA A 186 8.16 12.43 -7.53
C ALA A 186 8.88 13.34 -8.53
N GLN A 187 9.26 12.81 -9.69
CA GLN A 187 9.90 13.56 -10.77
C GLN A 187 8.96 14.58 -11.42
N LYS A 188 7.64 14.37 -11.34
CA LYS A 188 6.61 15.29 -11.86
C LYS A 188 6.04 16.24 -10.82
N ARG A 189 6.47 16.16 -9.55
CA ARG A 189 5.85 16.83 -8.40
C ARG A 189 5.57 18.32 -8.58
N ASP A 190 6.46 19.04 -9.27
CA ASP A 190 6.33 20.49 -9.47
C ASP A 190 5.21 20.87 -10.46
N SER A 191 4.71 19.91 -11.23
CA SER A 191 3.57 20.07 -12.15
C SER A 191 2.24 19.57 -11.58
N LEU A 192 2.26 18.92 -10.40
CA LEU A 192 1.07 18.34 -9.79
C LEU A 192 0.33 19.38 -8.94
N ALA A 193 -0.93 19.10 -8.62
CA ALA A 193 -1.62 19.87 -7.60
C ALA A 193 -0.89 19.74 -6.26
N ARG A 194 -1.04 20.75 -5.40
CA ARG A 194 -0.42 20.75 -4.07
C ARG A 194 -0.83 19.52 -3.24
N PHE A 195 -2.06 19.05 -3.41
CA PHE A 195 -2.51 17.76 -2.90
C PHE A 195 -3.05 16.94 -4.07
N GLU A 196 -2.33 15.89 -4.43
CA GLU A 196 -2.63 15.03 -5.57
C GLU A 196 -2.93 13.60 -5.06
N ASP A 197 -4.17 13.13 -5.26
CA ASP A 197 -4.55 11.74 -4.97
C ASP A 197 -4.51 10.92 -6.26
N VAL A 198 -3.62 9.92 -6.28
CA VAL A 198 -3.38 9.08 -7.45
C VAL A 198 -3.66 7.63 -7.06
N ALA A 199 -4.76 7.10 -7.57
CA ALA A 199 -5.09 5.69 -7.48
C ALA A 199 -4.21 4.88 -8.43
N PHE A 200 -3.36 4.01 -7.89
CA PHE A 200 -2.55 3.09 -8.67
C PHE A 200 -3.42 1.90 -9.12
N PRO A 201 -3.64 1.71 -10.44
CA PRO A 201 -4.61 0.74 -10.93
C PRO A 201 -4.19 -0.71 -10.66
N GLY A 202 -2.88 -1.00 -10.71
CA GLY A 202 -2.32 -2.32 -10.41
C GLY A 202 -3.04 -3.46 -11.14
N TYR A 203 -3.43 -4.50 -10.40
CA TYR A 203 -4.26 -5.60 -10.92
C TYR A 203 -5.62 -5.61 -10.22
N THR A 204 -6.67 -5.90 -10.96
CA THR A 204 -8.00 -6.16 -10.40
C THR A 204 -8.37 -7.61 -10.65
N LEU A 205 -8.40 -8.43 -9.60
CA LEU A 205 -8.53 -9.89 -9.71
C LEU A 205 -9.49 -10.44 -8.67
N THR A 206 -10.30 -11.39 -9.07
CA THR A 206 -10.98 -12.31 -8.15
C THR A 206 -9.99 -13.32 -7.57
N GLY A 207 -10.32 -13.94 -6.43
CA GLY A 207 -9.54 -15.05 -5.88
C GLY A 207 -9.40 -16.21 -6.87
N THR A 208 -10.46 -16.50 -7.63
CA THR A 208 -10.45 -17.53 -8.70
C THR A 208 -9.47 -17.17 -9.82
N GLN A 209 -9.50 -15.94 -10.32
CA GLN A 209 -8.57 -15.48 -11.37
C GLN A 209 -7.12 -15.50 -10.88
N MET A 210 -6.86 -15.10 -9.63
CA MET A 210 -5.52 -15.20 -9.03
C MET A 210 -5.04 -16.65 -8.95
N ALA A 211 -5.90 -17.59 -8.52
CA ALA A 211 -5.56 -19.01 -8.51
C ALA A 211 -5.26 -19.55 -9.92
N GLN A 212 -6.04 -19.17 -10.93
CA GLN A 212 -5.79 -19.54 -12.32
C GLN A 212 -4.44 -19.00 -12.83
N ALA A 213 -4.11 -17.74 -12.51
CA ALA A 213 -2.82 -17.14 -12.87
C ALA A 213 -1.63 -17.78 -12.14
N LEU A 214 -1.85 -18.31 -10.93
CA LEU A 214 -0.83 -19.03 -10.16
C LEU A 214 -0.61 -20.48 -10.62
N ALA A 215 -1.58 -21.11 -11.28
CA ALA A 215 -1.46 -22.50 -11.73
C ALA A 215 -0.23 -22.75 -12.63
N PRO A 216 0.05 -21.95 -13.69
CA PRO A 216 1.26 -22.13 -14.49
C PRO A 216 2.54 -21.78 -13.69
N VAL A 217 2.48 -20.80 -12.79
CA VAL A 217 3.62 -20.38 -11.94
C VAL A 217 4.04 -21.49 -10.98
N MET A 218 3.06 -22.21 -10.41
CA MET A 218 3.29 -23.31 -9.48
C MET A 218 3.44 -24.66 -10.18
N GLU A 219 3.34 -24.69 -11.51
CA GLU A 219 3.41 -25.90 -12.33
C GLU A 219 2.41 -26.99 -11.88
N ARG A 220 1.25 -26.58 -11.35
CA ARG A 220 0.21 -27.47 -10.82
C ARG A 220 -1.17 -26.80 -10.82
N PRO A 221 -2.28 -27.57 -10.80
CA PRO A 221 -3.60 -27.00 -10.57
C PRO A 221 -3.66 -26.26 -9.22
N VAL A 222 -4.14 -25.01 -9.25
CA VAL A 222 -4.36 -24.20 -8.05
C VAL A 222 -5.83 -23.83 -7.97
N MET A 223 -6.45 -24.10 -6.82
CA MET A 223 -7.84 -23.72 -6.55
C MET A 223 -7.92 -22.69 -5.43
N ALA A 224 -8.68 -21.62 -5.66
CA ALA A 224 -9.05 -20.68 -4.61
C ALA A 224 -10.04 -21.33 -3.65
N ARG A 225 -9.77 -21.25 -2.36
CA ARG A 225 -10.66 -21.73 -1.30
C ARG A 225 -10.86 -20.63 -0.27
N GLN A 226 -12.10 -20.32 0.03
CA GLN A 226 -12.43 -19.37 1.07
C GLN A 226 -11.90 -19.84 2.43
N MET A 227 -11.23 -18.94 3.13
CA MET A 227 -10.67 -19.16 4.45
C MET A 227 -11.79 -19.26 5.49
N SER A 228 -11.67 -20.22 6.40
CA SER A 228 -12.49 -20.22 7.61
C SER A 228 -11.96 -19.17 8.60
N TRP A 229 -12.82 -18.22 8.99
CA TRP A 229 -12.51 -17.23 10.01
C TRP A 229 -12.67 -17.77 11.44
N LEU A 230 -13.22 -18.96 11.61
CA LEU A 230 -13.52 -19.54 12.93
C LEU A 230 -12.27 -19.68 13.82
N PRO A 231 -11.11 -20.19 13.34
CA PRO A 231 -9.91 -20.27 14.18
C PRO A 231 -9.45 -18.90 14.68
N LEU A 232 -9.48 -17.88 13.82
CA LEU A 232 -9.10 -16.52 14.18
C LEU A 232 -10.13 -15.87 15.13
N HIS A 233 -11.40 -16.20 14.97
CA HIS A 233 -12.46 -15.77 15.88
C HIS A 233 -12.26 -16.34 17.30
N LEU A 234 -11.94 -17.63 17.42
CA LEU A 234 -11.66 -18.28 18.70
C LEU A 234 -10.38 -17.77 19.36
N ALA A 235 -9.36 -17.43 18.56
CA ALA A 235 -8.11 -16.85 19.05
C ALA A 235 -8.23 -15.35 19.44
N ARG A 236 -9.35 -14.69 19.11
CA ARG A 236 -9.54 -13.24 19.30
C ARG A 236 -9.23 -12.72 20.71
N PRO A 237 -9.62 -13.40 21.83
CA PRO A 237 -9.32 -12.92 23.18
C PRO A 237 -7.82 -12.82 23.48
N PHE A 238 -7.01 -13.64 22.81
CA PHE A 238 -5.55 -13.73 23.01
C PHE A 238 -4.77 -12.93 21.96
N MET A 239 -5.45 -12.34 20.97
CA MET A 239 -4.84 -11.63 19.85
C MET A 239 -5.42 -10.21 19.74
N PRO A 240 -4.78 -9.19 20.36
CA PRO A 240 -5.25 -7.80 20.28
C PRO A 240 -5.43 -7.28 18.84
N MET A 241 -4.62 -7.78 17.90
CA MET A 241 -4.72 -7.46 16.47
C MET A 241 -6.00 -8.00 15.81
N ALA A 242 -6.61 -9.07 16.32
CA ALA A 242 -7.74 -9.74 15.68
C ALA A 242 -8.94 -8.80 15.50
N LYS A 243 -9.22 -7.91 16.47
CA LYS A 243 -10.32 -6.93 16.36
C LYS A 243 -10.23 -6.07 15.10
N HIS A 244 -9.01 -5.67 14.74
CA HIS A 244 -8.73 -4.85 13.56
C HIS A 244 -8.75 -5.65 12.25
N LEU A 245 -8.36 -6.93 12.31
CA LEU A 245 -8.52 -7.83 11.16
C LEU A 245 -10.00 -8.05 10.83
N PHE A 246 -10.84 -8.25 11.85
CA PHE A 246 -12.29 -8.39 11.67
C PHE A 246 -12.95 -7.10 11.22
N GLU A 247 -12.47 -5.94 11.70
CA GLU A 247 -12.90 -4.61 11.25
C GLU A 247 -12.73 -4.46 9.73
N MET A 248 -11.56 -4.82 9.19
CA MET A 248 -11.27 -4.69 7.76
C MET A 248 -11.74 -5.88 6.90
N ARG A 249 -12.34 -6.90 7.51
CA ARG A 249 -12.76 -8.13 6.82
C ARG A 249 -13.73 -7.87 5.67
N TYR A 250 -14.56 -6.82 5.77
CA TYR A 250 -15.54 -6.51 4.75
C TYR A 250 -14.90 -6.27 3.37
N LEU A 251 -13.68 -5.73 3.31
CA LEU A 251 -12.96 -5.48 2.05
C LEU A 251 -12.72 -6.77 1.24
N TRP A 252 -12.58 -7.92 1.90
CA TRP A 252 -12.43 -9.21 1.22
C TRP A 252 -13.72 -9.75 0.59
N ASN A 253 -14.87 -9.13 0.89
CA ASN A 253 -16.16 -9.52 0.37
C ASN A 253 -16.82 -8.41 -0.46
N LEU A 254 -16.29 -7.18 -0.37
CA LEU A 254 -16.72 -6.03 -1.16
C LEU A 254 -15.93 -6.02 -2.48
N PRO A 255 -16.58 -6.21 -3.64
CA PRO A 255 -15.90 -6.08 -4.92
C PRO A 255 -15.36 -4.65 -5.09
N HIS A 256 -14.07 -4.50 -5.31
CA HIS A 256 -13.45 -3.17 -5.44
C HIS A 256 -12.30 -3.14 -6.45
N GLN A 257 -12.16 -1.98 -7.09
CA GLN A 257 -11.12 -1.69 -8.07
C GLN A 257 -10.74 -0.20 -8.01
N LEU A 258 -9.51 0.10 -8.39
CA LEU A 258 -8.99 1.47 -8.45
C LEU A 258 -9.09 2.00 -9.89
N SER A 259 -9.56 3.24 -10.05
CA SER A 259 -9.63 3.92 -11.35
C SER A 259 -8.23 4.26 -11.85
N SER A 260 -7.94 3.94 -13.11
CA SER A 260 -6.65 4.27 -13.75
C SER A 260 -6.61 5.69 -14.33
N GLU A 261 -7.76 6.36 -14.48
CA GLU A 261 -7.90 7.61 -15.26
C GLU A 261 -6.85 8.67 -14.90
N ARG A 262 -6.68 8.97 -13.60
CA ARG A 262 -5.71 9.98 -13.16
C ARG A 262 -4.27 9.47 -13.23
N PHE A 263 -4.03 8.20 -12.99
CA PHE A 263 -2.70 7.60 -13.07
C PHE A 263 -2.18 7.61 -14.52
N ASP A 264 -2.99 7.14 -15.46
CA ASP A 264 -2.65 7.05 -16.89
C ASP A 264 -2.43 8.45 -17.49
N ALA A 265 -3.22 9.44 -17.06
CA ALA A 265 -3.03 10.83 -17.48
C ALA A 265 -1.69 11.41 -17.01
N LEU A 266 -1.19 11.02 -15.83
CA LEU A 266 0.07 11.51 -15.29
C LEU A 266 1.28 10.72 -15.82
N LEU A 267 1.11 9.41 -16.02
CA LEU A 267 2.15 8.44 -16.38
C LEU A 267 1.71 7.56 -17.56
N PRO A 268 1.46 8.13 -18.76
CA PRO A 268 0.91 7.38 -19.90
C PRO A 268 1.82 6.26 -20.40
N ASP A 269 3.14 6.40 -20.21
CA ASP A 269 4.13 5.43 -20.67
C ASP A 269 4.45 4.36 -19.60
N PHE A 270 3.75 4.37 -18.46
CA PHE A 270 4.05 3.44 -17.36
C PHE A 270 3.74 2.00 -17.75
N GLN A 271 4.79 1.18 -17.81
CA GLN A 271 4.66 -0.24 -18.07
C GLN A 271 4.48 -1.01 -16.76
N HIS A 272 3.32 -1.65 -16.61
CA HIS A 272 3.06 -2.59 -15.54
C HIS A 272 3.82 -3.90 -15.77
N THR A 273 4.32 -4.52 -14.69
CA THR A 273 4.86 -5.87 -14.74
C THR A 273 3.74 -6.83 -15.14
N PRO A 274 3.95 -7.79 -16.07
CA PRO A 274 2.93 -8.79 -16.37
C PRO A 274 2.53 -9.59 -15.12
N LEU A 275 1.24 -9.87 -14.96
CA LEU A 275 0.72 -10.53 -13.75
C LEU A 275 1.44 -11.85 -13.41
N GLN A 276 1.70 -12.70 -14.40
CA GLN A 276 2.39 -13.98 -14.19
C GLN A 276 3.82 -13.77 -13.65
N GLU A 277 4.54 -12.76 -14.14
CA GLU A 277 5.88 -12.43 -13.66
C GLU A 277 5.83 -11.90 -12.21
N ALA A 278 4.89 -11.01 -11.91
CA ALA A 278 4.70 -10.50 -10.55
C ALA A 278 4.35 -11.61 -9.56
N LEU A 279 3.44 -12.53 -9.93
CA LEU A 279 3.09 -13.68 -9.11
C LEU A 279 4.26 -14.65 -8.96
N SER A 280 4.99 -14.94 -10.03
CA SER A 280 6.19 -15.78 -9.98
C SER A 280 7.23 -15.24 -9.00
N ARG A 281 7.47 -13.93 -9.01
CA ARG A 281 8.37 -13.30 -8.03
C ARG A 281 7.79 -13.33 -6.63
N ALA A 282 6.48 -13.10 -6.47
CA ALA A 282 5.83 -13.09 -5.18
C ALA A 282 5.78 -14.46 -4.49
N THR A 283 5.83 -15.55 -5.25
CA THR A 283 5.83 -16.93 -4.72
C THR A 283 7.19 -17.61 -4.79
N ALA A 284 8.25 -16.92 -5.23
CA ALA A 284 9.58 -17.51 -5.42
C ALA A 284 10.20 -18.13 -4.15
N HIS A 285 9.78 -17.67 -2.97
CA HIS A 285 10.22 -18.18 -1.67
C HIS A 285 9.53 -19.48 -1.24
N LEU A 286 8.49 -19.92 -1.96
CA LEU A 286 7.75 -21.13 -1.64
C LEU A 286 8.41 -22.37 -2.28
N PRO A 287 8.32 -23.54 -1.65
CA PRO A 287 8.73 -24.78 -2.29
C PRO A 287 7.80 -25.06 -3.49
N ARG A 288 8.39 -25.53 -4.59
CA ARG A 288 7.64 -25.91 -5.78
C ARG A 288 6.96 -27.25 -5.62
#